data_AF-A0A832GD90-F1
#
_entry.id   AF-A0A832GD90-F1
#
_cell.length_a   1.000
_cell.length_b   1.000
_cell.length_c   1.000
_cell.angle_alpha   90.00
_cell.angle_beta   90.00
_cell.angle_gamma   90.00
#
_symmetry.space_group_name_H-M   'P 1'
#
loop_
_entity.id
_entity.type
_entity.pdbx_description
1 polymer ?
#
loop_
_entity_poly.entity_id
_entity_poly.type
_entity_poly.pdbx_seq_one_letter_code
_entity_poly.pdbx_strand_id
1 'polypeptide(L)'
;MTYSSYSRLASVVALSAVLSLGGWMLYSGRGETGLGDAQLAELEAIVEQPTATPADWLRYAQKLQSVGQYKPAVLAYQRFLRSEPAHRQASMQCAECMARLGDADAFHRYMADLLAVDPRLTQEIMNWSVVQQYLAEDRFQTLRREAAAQSMD
;
A
#
# COMPACT_ATOMS: atom_id res chain seq x y z
N MET A 1 44.09 -20.67 -14.96
CA MET A 1 44.14 -19.26 -14.52
C MET A 1 43.09 -18.48 -15.30
N THR A 2 41.86 -18.43 -14.80
CA THR A 2 40.76 -17.68 -15.41
C THR A 2 39.69 -17.47 -14.34
N TYR A 3 39.50 -16.22 -13.88
CA TYR A 3 38.18 -15.62 -13.64
C TYR A 3 38.36 -14.26 -12.95
N SER A 4 38.20 -13.18 -13.72
CA SER A 4 37.70 -11.90 -13.17
C SER A 4 37.19 -11.05 -14.33
N SER A 5 35.97 -11.36 -14.75
CA SER A 5 35.17 -10.50 -15.62
C SER A 5 33.77 -10.37 -15.03
N TYR A 6 33.73 -9.93 -13.77
CA TYR A 6 32.51 -9.66 -13.00
C TYR A 6 32.57 -8.24 -12.40
N SER A 7 32.76 -7.21 -13.21
CA SER A 7 32.74 -5.81 -12.71
C SER A 7 32.06 -4.81 -13.64
N ARG A 8 31.01 -5.23 -14.37
CA ARG A 8 30.20 -4.30 -15.17
C ARG A 8 28.69 -4.41 -14.94
N LEU A 9 28.20 -5.52 -14.40
CA LEU A 9 26.77 -5.73 -14.13
C LEU A 9 26.34 -5.22 -12.74
N ALA A 10 27.21 -5.28 -11.74
CA ALA A 10 26.87 -4.84 -10.36
C ALA A 10 26.62 -3.33 -10.26
N SER A 11 27.28 -2.51 -11.09
CA SER A 11 27.16 -1.06 -11.07
C SER A 11 25.84 -0.55 -11.63
N VAL A 12 25.22 -1.28 -12.55
CA VAL A 12 23.94 -0.88 -13.18
C VAL A 12 22.76 -1.19 -12.25
N VAL A 13 22.81 -2.31 -11.53
CA VAL A 13 21.74 -2.69 -10.57
C VAL A 13 21.75 -1.78 -9.34
N ALA A 14 22.93 -1.32 -8.91
CA ALA A 14 23.04 -0.34 -7.83
C ALA A 14 22.43 1.03 -8.21
N LEU A 15 22.57 1.45 -9.47
CA LEU A 15 22.02 2.73 -9.95
C LEU A 15 20.50 2.71 -10.12
N SER A 16 19.88 1.57 -10.46
CA SER A 16 18.41 1.47 -10.53
C SER A 16 17.73 1.52 -9.17
N ALA A 17 18.35 0.99 -8.12
CA ALA A 17 17.79 1.03 -6.76
C ALA A 17 17.79 2.46 -6.19
N VAL A 18 18.82 3.26 -6.51
CA VAL A 18 18.97 4.63 -6.00
C VAL A 18 17.94 5.59 -6.60
N LEU A 19 17.52 5.40 -7.86
CA LEU A 19 16.55 6.29 -8.50
C LEU A 19 15.09 6.03 -8.10
N SER A 20 14.76 4.81 -7.67
CA SER A 20 13.43 4.53 -7.09
C SER A 20 13.31 4.98 -5.63
N LEU A 21 14.43 5.04 -4.89
CA LEU A 21 14.45 5.48 -3.49
C LEU A 21 14.60 7.00 -3.33
N GLY A 22 15.42 7.66 -4.16
CA GLY A 22 15.67 9.10 -4.06
C GLY A 22 14.46 10.00 -4.34
N GLY A 23 13.46 9.51 -5.07
CA GLY A 23 12.22 10.24 -5.36
C GLY A 23 11.23 10.30 -4.19
N TRP A 24 11.29 9.34 -3.25
CA TRP A 24 10.38 9.28 -2.10
C TRP A 24 10.79 10.28 -1.00
N MET A 25 12.10 10.45 -0.80
CA MET A 25 12.67 11.31 0.25
C MET A 25 12.36 12.81 0.08
N LEU A 26 11.99 13.24 -1.12
CA LEU A 26 11.61 14.64 -1.41
C LEU A 26 10.12 14.94 -1.15
N TYR A 27 9.27 13.93 -0.89
CA TYR A 27 7.83 14.13 -0.69
C TYR A 27 7.40 14.16 0.79
N SER A 28 8.29 13.88 1.75
CA SER A 28 7.99 13.96 3.18
C SER A 28 8.06 15.41 3.66
N GLY A 29 7.00 16.18 3.36
CA GLY A 29 6.73 17.45 4.01
C GLY A 29 6.70 17.26 5.53
N ARG A 30 7.72 17.83 6.18
CA ARG A 30 7.96 17.87 7.63
C ARG A 30 6.70 18.31 8.38
N GLY A 31 6.04 17.38 9.06
CA GLY A 31 5.06 17.64 10.11
C GLY A 31 5.67 17.18 11.43
N GLU A 32 5.91 18.12 12.34
CA GLU A 32 6.58 17.89 13.62
C GLU A 32 5.67 17.12 14.59
N THR A 33 5.95 15.84 14.90
CA THR A 33 5.37 15.17 16.08
C THR A 33 6.35 14.16 16.71
N GLY A 34 7.11 14.64 17.70
CA GLY A 34 7.99 13.81 18.53
C GLY A 34 7.29 12.57 19.14
N LEU A 35 8.07 11.49 19.28
CA LEU A 35 7.71 10.09 19.62
C LEU A 35 7.08 9.27 18.49
N GLY A 36 6.14 9.82 17.72
CA GLY A 36 5.61 9.16 16.51
C GLY A 36 6.70 8.97 15.45
N ASP A 37 7.50 10.02 15.28
CA ASP A 37 8.54 10.13 14.27
C ASP A 37 9.73 9.19 14.51
N ALA A 38 10.11 8.95 15.78
CA ALA A 38 11.28 8.12 16.11
C ALA A 38 11.05 6.64 15.77
N GLN A 39 9.89 6.10 16.16
CA GLN A 39 9.53 4.72 15.81
C GLN A 39 9.28 4.57 14.31
N LEU A 40 8.75 5.59 13.65
CA LEU A 40 8.57 5.57 12.21
C LEU A 40 9.92 5.53 11.48
N ALA A 41 10.89 6.35 11.92
CA ALA A 41 12.25 6.37 11.35
C ALA A 41 12.98 5.03 11.56
N GLU A 42 12.81 4.38 12.71
CA GLU A 42 13.34 3.04 12.94
C GLU A 42 12.75 2.01 11.96
N LEU A 43 11.42 2.01 11.80
CA LEU A 43 10.74 1.11 10.86
C LEU A 43 11.11 1.40 9.40
N GLU A 44 11.30 2.66 9.04
CA GLU A 44 11.77 3.09 7.72
C GLU A 44 13.17 2.50 7.43
N ALA A 45 14.10 2.65 8.37
CA ALA A 45 15.44 2.07 8.25
C ALA A 45 15.44 0.53 8.18
N ILE A 46 14.44 -0.14 8.76
CA ILE A 46 14.27 -1.60 8.64
C ILE A 46 13.80 -1.97 7.23
N VAL A 47 12.78 -1.30 6.70
CA VAL A 47 12.22 -1.65 5.38
C VAL A 47 13.14 -1.28 4.20
N GLU A 48 14.08 -0.36 4.42
CA GLU A 48 15.16 -0.05 3.46
C GLU A 48 16.19 -1.18 3.34
N GLN A 49 16.31 -2.06 4.33
CA GLN A 49 17.26 -3.16 4.28
C GLN A 49 16.78 -4.25 3.30
N PRO A 50 17.67 -4.88 2.52
CA PRO A 50 17.31 -5.99 1.64
C PRO A 50 16.70 -7.19 2.37
N THR A 51 16.91 -7.28 3.68
CA THR A 51 16.41 -8.34 4.56
C THR A 51 15.01 -8.06 5.12
N ALA A 52 14.39 -6.94 4.75
CA ALA A 52 13.05 -6.57 5.21
C ALA A 52 12.03 -7.65 4.91
N THR A 53 11.34 -8.11 5.95
CA THR A 53 10.30 -9.14 5.84
C THR A 53 8.94 -8.52 5.52
N PRO A 54 7.95 -9.29 5.03
CA PRO A 54 6.59 -8.81 4.88
C PRO A 54 6.02 -8.22 6.18
N ALA A 55 6.32 -8.82 7.34
CA ALA A 55 5.88 -8.33 8.63
C ALA A 55 6.42 -6.92 8.96
N ASP A 56 7.64 -6.60 8.53
CA ASP A 56 8.22 -5.26 8.70
C ASP A 56 7.46 -4.22 7.87
N TRP A 57 7.10 -4.57 6.63
CA TRP A 57 6.28 -3.72 5.77
C TRP A 57 4.88 -3.47 6.35
N LEU A 58 4.26 -4.49 6.95
CA LEU A 58 2.97 -4.34 7.61
C LEU A 58 3.05 -3.39 8.81
N ARG A 59 4.07 -3.56 9.66
CA ARG A 59 4.31 -2.68 10.81
C ARG A 59 4.55 -1.24 10.39
N TYR A 60 5.36 -1.04 9.35
CA TYR A 60 5.65 0.27 8.79
C TYR A 60 4.38 0.94 8.23
N ALA A 61 3.56 0.21 7.46
CA ALA A 61 2.30 0.71 6.92
C ALA A 61 1.32 1.15 8.02
N GLN A 62 1.17 0.33 9.07
CA GLN A 62 0.32 0.65 10.22
C GLN A 62 0.81 1.89 10.96
N LYS A 63 2.13 2.04 11.12
CA LYS A 63 2.69 3.23 11.75
C LYS A 63 2.42 4.48 10.90
N LEU A 64 2.67 4.42 9.60
CA LEU A 64 2.37 5.50 8.64
C LEU A 64 0.90 5.91 8.68
N GLN A 65 -0.01 4.94 8.69
CA GLN A 65 -1.44 5.20 8.83
C GLN A 65 -1.75 5.93 10.16
N SER A 66 -1.16 5.50 11.28
CA SER A 66 -1.40 6.08 12.60
C SER A 66 -0.95 7.54 12.72
N VAL A 67 0.08 7.94 11.96
CA VAL A 67 0.56 9.32 11.90
C VAL A 67 -0.08 10.13 10.76
N GLY A 68 -1.11 9.58 10.10
CA GLY A 68 -1.87 10.26 9.04
C GLY A 68 -1.18 10.33 7.68
N GLN A 69 -0.04 9.66 7.50
CA GLN A 69 0.66 9.59 6.22
C GLN A 69 0.05 8.52 5.31
N TYR A 70 -1.17 8.76 4.82
CA TYR A 70 -1.95 7.75 4.09
C TYR A 70 -1.32 7.31 2.75
N LYS A 71 -0.69 8.23 2.00
CA LYS A 71 -0.08 7.92 0.69
C LYS A 71 1.07 6.91 0.82
N PRO A 72 2.09 7.14 1.67
CA PRO A 72 3.12 6.13 1.89
C PRO A 72 2.58 4.88 2.59
N ALA A 73 1.55 4.99 3.45
CA ALA A 73 0.92 3.82 4.08
C ALA A 73 0.33 2.86 3.03
N VAL A 74 -0.37 3.38 2.02
CA VAL A 74 -0.91 2.58 0.91
C VAL A 74 0.20 1.83 0.18
N LEU A 75 1.31 2.48 -0.12
CA LEU A 75 2.44 1.84 -0.82
C LEU A 75 3.06 0.71 0.01
N ALA A 76 3.20 0.92 1.32
CA ALA A 76 3.70 -0.09 2.25
C ALA A 76 2.71 -1.28 2.40
N TYR A 77 1.41 -1.01 2.51
CA TYR A 77 0.39 -2.07 2.52
C TYR A 77 0.39 -2.86 1.21
N GLN A 78 0.47 -2.20 0.05
CA GLN A 78 0.57 -2.88 -1.24
C GLN A 78 1.83 -3.75 -1.34
N ARG A 79 2.96 -3.32 -0.76
CA ARG A 79 4.17 -4.14 -0.70
C ARG A 79 3.96 -5.42 0.12
N PHE A 80 3.31 -5.31 1.27
CA PHE A 80 2.94 -6.46 2.11
C PHE A 80 1.95 -7.39 1.38
N LEU A 81 0.87 -6.84 0.82
CA LEU A 81 -0.17 -7.60 0.11
C LEU A 81 0.34 -8.31 -1.15
N ARG A 82 1.46 -7.88 -1.75
CA ARG A 82 2.11 -8.68 -2.82
C ARG A 82 2.63 -10.03 -2.32
N SER A 83 2.96 -10.15 -1.05
CA SER A 83 3.42 -11.41 -0.43
C SER A 83 2.24 -12.18 0.18
N GLU A 84 1.27 -11.47 0.74
CA GLU A 84 0.05 -12.06 1.32
C GLU A 84 -1.23 -11.42 0.74
N PRO A 85 -1.62 -11.78 -0.50
CA PRO A 85 -2.73 -11.11 -1.20
C PRO A 85 -4.10 -11.27 -0.52
N ALA A 86 -4.28 -12.35 0.24
CA ALA A 86 -5.52 -12.67 0.94
C ALA A 86 -5.56 -12.15 2.39
N HIS A 87 -4.60 -11.32 2.82
CA HIS A 87 -4.56 -10.82 4.19
C HIS A 87 -5.63 -9.74 4.44
N ARG A 88 -6.83 -10.19 4.83
CA ARG A 88 -8.05 -9.38 4.97
C ARG A 88 -7.84 -8.06 5.71
N GLN A 89 -7.21 -8.10 6.89
CA GLN A 89 -6.99 -6.89 7.71
C GLN A 89 -6.11 -5.86 7.01
N ALA A 90 -5.10 -6.29 6.24
CA ALA A 90 -4.21 -5.37 5.54
C ALA A 90 -4.93 -4.77 4.34
N SER A 91 -5.76 -5.55 3.64
CA SER A 91 -6.60 -5.06 2.55
C SER A 91 -7.60 -4.00 3.03
N MET A 92 -8.20 -4.21 4.21
CA MET A 92 -9.07 -3.24 4.87
C MET A 92 -8.34 -1.94 5.23
N GLN A 93 -7.19 -2.04 5.89
CA GLN A 93 -6.40 -0.87 6.29
C GLN A 93 -5.90 -0.07 5.06
N CYS A 94 -5.50 -0.77 4.00
CA CYS A 94 -5.14 -0.16 2.73
C CYS A 94 -6.33 0.58 2.08
N ALA A 95 -7.50 -0.06 2.03
CA ALA A 95 -8.73 0.55 1.52
C ALA A 95 -9.11 1.82 2.29
N GLU A 96 -9.01 1.81 3.62
CA GLU A 96 -9.28 2.97 4.45
C GLU A 96 -8.31 4.12 4.13
N CYS A 97 -7.01 3.82 4.01
CA CYS A 97 -6.01 4.82 3.65
C CYS A 97 -6.28 5.43 2.27
N MET A 98 -6.64 4.61 1.28
CA MET A 98 -7.01 5.09 -0.06
C MET A 98 -8.28 5.94 -0.03
N ALA A 99 -9.31 5.52 0.70
CA ALA A 99 -10.55 6.27 0.82
C ALA A 99 -10.32 7.64 1.46
N ARG A 100 -9.42 7.74 2.44
CA ARG A 100 -9.01 9.00 3.08
C ARG A 100 -8.11 9.88 2.20
N LEU A 101 -7.37 9.31 1.25
CA LEU A 101 -6.59 10.08 0.28
C LEU A 101 -7.47 10.81 -0.74
N GLY A 102 -8.68 10.32 -1.00
CA GLY A 102 -9.63 10.99 -1.90
C GLY A 102 -9.43 10.68 -3.39
N ASP A 103 -8.44 9.86 -3.76
CA ASP A 103 -8.19 9.48 -5.16
C ASP A 103 -9.19 8.40 -5.59
N ALA A 104 -10.34 8.84 -6.10
CA ALA A 104 -11.42 7.98 -6.55
C ALA A 104 -10.98 6.97 -7.63
N ASP A 105 -10.09 7.37 -8.53
CA ASP A 105 -9.64 6.49 -9.62
C ASP A 105 -8.72 5.37 -9.11
N ALA A 106 -7.81 5.70 -8.21
CA ALA A 106 -6.93 4.72 -7.58
C ALA A 106 -7.73 3.78 -6.66
N PHE A 107 -8.65 4.33 -5.87
CA PHE A 107 -9.51 3.55 -5.00
C PHE A 107 -10.41 2.57 -5.78
N HIS A 108 -11.03 3.04 -6.87
CA HIS A 108 -11.85 2.18 -7.73
C HIS A 108 -11.04 1.00 -8.30
N ARG A 109 -9.84 1.27 -8.84
CA ARG A 109 -8.96 0.21 -9.39
C ARG A 109 -8.61 -0.82 -8.32
N TYR A 110 -8.24 -0.37 -7.13
CA TYR A 110 -7.91 -1.26 -6.03
C TYR A 110 -9.12 -2.11 -5.58
N MET A 111 -10.32 -1.52 -5.53
CA MET A 111 -11.55 -2.27 -5.22
C MET A 111 -11.90 -3.29 -6.30
N ALA A 112 -11.64 -2.99 -7.58
CA ALA A 112 -11.85 -3.93 -8.68
C ALA A 112 -10.87 -5.12 -8.62
N ASP A 113 -9.60 -4.85 -8.29
CA ASP A 113 -8.62 -5.91 -8.06
C ASP A 113 -8.98 -6.76 -6.83
N LEU A 114 -9.48 -6.13 -5.76
CA LEU A 114 -9.89 -6.83 -4.55
C LEU A 114 -11.16 -7.69 -4.79
N LEU A 115 -12.08 -7.24 -5.64
CA LEU A 115 -13.27 -8.01 -6.02
C LEU A 115 -12.88 -9.37 -6.60
N ALA A 116 -11.84 -9.42 -7.43
CA ALA A 116 -11.35 -10.67 -8.02
C ALA A 116 -10.72 -11.63 -7.00
N VAL A 117 -10.31 -11.14 -5.82
CA VAL A 117 -9.63 -11.92 -4.77
C VAL A 117 -10.57 -12.30 -3.64
N ASP A 118 -11.33 -11.33 -3.12
CA ASP A 118 -12.29 -11.51 -2.01
C ASP A 118 -13.53 -10.63 -2.26
N PRO A 119 -14.54 -11.18 -2.97
CA PRO A 119 -15.80 -10.47 -3.22
C PRO A 119 -16.54 -10.07 -1.93
N ARG A 120 -16.47 -10.90 -0.89
CA ARG A 120 -17.13 -10.64 0.41
C ARG A 120 -16.49 -9.46 1.12
N LEU A 121 -15.16 -9.39 1.14
CA LEU A 121 -14.46 -8.24 1.69
C LEU A 121 -14.73 -6.96 0.91
N THR A 122 -14.74 -7.06 -0.42
CA THR A 122 -15.06 -5.92 -1.28
C THR A 122 -16.46 -5.39 -0.98
N GLN A 123 -17.45 -6.26 -0.86
CA GLN A 123 -18.82 -5.87 -0.48
C GLN A 123 -18.86 -5.20 0.89
N GLU A 124 -18.13 -5.73 1.88
CA GLU A 124 -18.05 -5.13 3.22
C GLU A 124 -17.50 -3.70 3.16
N ILE A 125 -16.37 -3.50 2.47
CA ILE A 125 -15.72 -2.20 2.31
C ILE A 125 -16.63 -1.20 1.59
N MET A 126 -17.35 -1.65 0.56
CA MET A 126 -18.29 -0.80 -0.19
C MET A 126 -19.47 -0.28 0.66
N ASN A 127 -19.71 -0.87 1.83
CA ASN A 127 -20.72 -0.42 2.79
C ASN A 127 -20.17 0.49 3.89
N TRP A 128 -18.86 0.77 3.91
CA TRP A 128 -18.27 1.66 4.89
C TRP A 128 -18.72 3.11 4.69
N SER A 129 -18.88 3.83 5.80
CA SER A 129 -19.29 5.25 5.79
C SER A 129 -18.35 6.13 4.95
N VAL A 130 -17.03 5.94 5.07
CA VAL A 130 -16.01 6.70 4.32
C VAL A 130 -16.09 6.49 2.81
N VAL A 131 -16.74 5.42 2.35
CA VAL A 131 -16.90 5.11 0.92
C VAL A 131 -18.16 5.75 0.33
N GLN A 132 -19.13 6.20 1.15
CA GLN A 132 -20.40 6.74 0.64
C GLN A 132 -20.23 7.92 -0.30
N GLN A 133 -19.19 8.74 -0.11
CA GLN A 133 -18.88 9.86 -0.99
C GLN A 133 -18.60 9.43 -2.45
N TYR A 134 -18.07 8.23 -2.66
CA TYR A 134 -17.77 7.69 -3.99
C TYR A 134 -19.00 7.06 -4.68
N LEU A 135 -20.02 6.69 -3.91
CA LEU A 135 -21.23 6.04 -4.43
C LEU A 135 -22.13 6.97 -5.26
N ALA A 136 -21.82 8.28 -5.32
CA ALA A 136 -22.45 9.18 -6.28
C ALA A 136 -22.09 8.85 -7.74
N GLU A 137 -20.96 8.18 -7.97
CA GLU A 137 -20.51 7.78 -9.30
C GLU A 137 -21.01 6.38 -9.67
N ASP A 138 -21.52 6.23 -10.90
CA ASP A 138 -22.11 4.98 -11.39
C ASP A 138 -21.14 3.79 -11.33
N ARG A 139 -19.84 4.01 -11.59
CA ARG A 139 -18.83 2.95 -11.55
C ARG A 139 -18.74 2.25 -10.19
N PHE A 140 -18.85 3.00 -9.10
CA PHE A 140 -18.83 2.44 -7.75
C PHE A 140 -20.15 1.75 -7.40
N GLN A 141 -21.27 2.22 -7.95
CA GLN A 141 -22.55 1.52 -7.83
C GLN A 141 -22.52 0.17 -8.54
N THR A 142 -21.94 0.11 -9.73
CA THR A 142 -21.73 -1.12 -10.49
C THR A 142 -20.85 -2.10 -9.70
N LEU A 143 -19.67 -1.64 -9.25
CA LEU A 143 -18.76 -2.46 -8.45
C LEU A 143 -19.43 -3.02 -7.18
N ARG A 144 -20.22 -2.21 -6.48
CA ARG A 144 -20.96 -2.66 -5.29
C ARG A 144 -21.98 -3.76 -5.61
N ARG A 145 -22.70 -3.65 -6.73
CA ARG A 145 -23.66 -4.68 -7.17
C ARG A 145 -22.95 -5.96 -7.57
N GLU A 146 -21.84 -5.87 -8.28
CA GLU A 146 -21.02 -7.03 -8.66
C GLU A 146 -20.48 -7.74 -7.42
N ALA A 147 -19.93 -7.00 -6.45
CA ALA A 147 -19.46 -7.55 -5.19
C ALA A 147 -20.59 -8.26 -4.41
N ALA A 148 -21.79 -7.68 -4.40
CA ALA A 148 -22.96 -8.29 -3.75
C ALA A 148 -23.46 -9.55 -4.47
N ALA A 149 -23.38 -9.61 -5.80
CA ALA A 149 -23.75 -10.79 -6.56
C ALA A 149 -22.74 -11.93 -6.32
N GLN A 150 -21.44 -11.63 -6.43
CA GLN A 150 -20.36 -12.61 -6.28
C GLN A 150 -20.15 -13.10 -4.84
N SER A 151 -20.61 -12.37 -3.83
CA SER A 151 -20.48 -12.77 -2.42
C SER A 151 -21.52 -13.79 -1.98
N MET A 152 -22.63 -13.91 -2.72
CA MET A 152 -23.77 -14.80 -2.48
C MET A 152 -23.57 -16.20 -3.06
N ASP A 153 -22.71 -16.35 -4.07
CA ASP A 153 -22.26 -17.63 -4.61
C ASP A 153 -21.27 -18.33 -3.66
#